data_AF-A0A497K9G4-F1
#
_entry.id   AF-A0A497K9G4-F1
#
_cell.length_a   1.000
_cell.length_b   1.000
_cell.length_c   1.000
_cell.angle_alpha   90.00
_cell.angle_beta   90.00
_cell.angle_gamma   90.00
#
_symmetry.space_group_name_H-M   'P 1'
#
loop_
_entity.id
_entity.type
_entity.pdbx_description
1 polymer ?
#
loop_
_entity_poly.entity_id
_entity_poly.type
_entity_poly.pdbx_seq_one_letter_code
_entity_poly.pdbx_strand_id
1 'polypeptide(L)'
;MPRRRKRRKSTGALTILLIGLLVLAFIVGASWIGLLPFGIGYQTGAQGLDAYFHSLYTNAVWLSSEEKPESFRIKDRSLSASTASNWFFGYELNFDPDQPDDGFPNLLVTQQPFTVDTQVEPKHYTWMVDKGTTTLENGTILRKYFQFEMWRFRLEWAVNIFLSGPEGESWDQRWDFGIAWEPDYGGVQIWIKLIPKRFVYFEDNPDEVYFAPAYIGLLSYRIASIDKDKRVTYDDPDMASCIDLIPKAVGETLGIYYARGGVPVDVEEQILSYEGIELDPSIFREEYWIHFDLLTFKPWNHVDIVWKTHSYKWPSINLKFVVYVFVVGKWTVYFTEGEVPELNPHNPPSLIRDPWAWLANIFSNPFYLFLIGLALIVILLVILAIFAPGVLAAVGALGHRASEAIRSKSRQKRPG
;
A
#
# COMPACT_ATOMS: atom_id res chain seq x y z
N MET A 1 -53.16 -66.65 35.42
CA MET A 1 -51.78 -66.17 35.65
C MET A 1 -51.40 -65.16 34.57
N PRO A 2 -51.23 -63.86 34.87
CA PRO A 2 -50.84 -62.87 33.87
C PRO A 2 -49.31 -62.71 33.82
N ARG A 3 -48.71 -62.95 32.64
CA ARG A 3 -47.31 -62.59 32.38
C ARG A 3 -47.21 -61.08 32.13
N ARG A 4 -46.68 -60.35 33.12
CA ARG A 4 -46.25 -58.95 33.00
C ARG A 4 -45.20 -58.82 31.88
N ARG A 5 -45.54 -58.22 30.74
CA ARG A 5 -44.54 -57.70 29.78
C ARG A 5 -44.04 -56.35 30.30
N LYS A 6 -42.77 -56.33 30.73
CA LYS A 6 -42.00 -55.10 31.03
C LYS A 6 -41.97 -54.21 29.78
N ARG A 7 -42.65 -53.06 29.82
CA ARG A 7 -42.34 -51.91 28.95
C ARG A 7 -40.94 -51.43 29.34
N ARG A 8 -39.91 -51.84 28.58
CA ARG A 8 -38.57 -51.25 28.68
C ARG A 8 -38.64 -49.86 28.05
N LYS A 9 -38.22 -48.87 28.84
CA LYS A 9 -38.12 -47.44 28.51
C LYS A 9 -37.34 -47.26 27.19
N SER A 10 -38.04 -46.95 26.10
CA SER A 10 -37.44 -46.52 24.83
C SER A 10 -37.10 -45.02 24.82
N THR A 11 -37.42 -44.30 25.89
CA THR A 11 -37.19 -42.86 26.01
C THR A 11 -35.70 -42.50 25.99
N GLY A 12 -34.82 -43.32 26.58
CA GLY A 12 -33.39 -43.03 26.60
C GLY A 12 -32.73 -43.03 25.20
N ALA A 13 -33.13 -43.97 24.34
CA ALA A 13 -32.60 -44.03 22.96
C ALA A 13 -33.07 -42.84 22.12
N LEU A 14 -34.33 -42.41 22.30
CA LEU A 14 -34.88 -41.26 21.58
C LEU A 14 -34.23 -39.95 22.04
N THR A 15 -33.96 -39.80 23.33
CA THR A 15 -33.25 -38.62 23.86
C THR A 15 -31.80 -38.56 23.38
N ILE A 16 -31.09 -39.70 23.34
CA ILE A 16 -29.73 -39.78 22.80
C ILE A 16 -29.71 -39.44 21.32
N LEU A 17 -30.69 -39.93 20.54
CA LEU A 17 -30.81 -39.61 19.12
C LEU A 17 -31.11 -38.12 18.88
N LEU A 18 -31.96 -37.51 19.71
CA LEU A 18 -32.28 -36.09 19.62
C LEU A 18 -31.09 -35.20 19.99
N ILE A 19 -30.33 -35.57 21.03
CA ILE A 19 -29.08 -34.90 21.40
C ILE A 19 -28.05 -35.08 20.30
N GLY A 20 -27.93 -36.28 19.72
CA GLY A 20 -27.05 -36.55 18.59
C GLY A 20 -27.39 -35.69 17.37
N LEU A 21 -28.68 -35.54 17.03
CA LEU A 21 -29.13 -34.68 15.94
C LEU A 21 -28.94 -33.19 16.24
N LEU A 22 -29.13 -32.74 17.48
CA LEU A 22 -28.86 -31.35 17.89
C LEU A 22 -27.36 -31.04 17.86
N VAL A 23 -26.50 -31.97 18.27
CA VAL A 23 -25.05 -31.83 18.17
C VAL A 23 -24.61 -31.87 16.71
N LEU A 24 -25.20 -32.73 15.88
CA LEU A 24 -24.91 -32.76 14.44
C LEU A 24 -25.39 -31.47 13.76
N ALA A 25 -26.58 -30.96 14.10
CA ALA A 25 -27.10 -29.69 13.60
C ALA A 25 -26.32 -28.49 14.13
N PHE A 26 -25.73 -28.58 15.32
CA PHE A 26 -24.82 -27.56 15.84
C PHE A 26 -23.45 -27.62 15.18
N ILE A 27 -22.90 -28.81 14.89
CA ILE A 27 -21.63 -28.97 14.17
C ILE A 27 -21.80 -28.54 12.72
N VAL A 28 -22.85 -29.00 12.04
CA VAL A 28 -23.19 -28.61 10.67
C VAL A 28 -23.59 -27.13 10.61
N GLY A 29 -24.39 -26.66 11.56
CA GLY A 29 -24.80 -25.26 11.70
C GLY A 29 -23.65 -24.32 12.03
N ALA A 30 -22.70 -24.73 12.88
CA ALA A 30 -21.49 -23.96 13.17
C ALA A 30 -20.52 -23.95 11.97
N SER A 31 -20.45 -25.04 11.20
CA SER A 31 -19.74 -25.02 9.90
C SER A 31 -20.47 -24.18 8.84
N TRP A 32 -21.80 -24.02 8.93
CA TRP A 32 -22.58 -23.17 8.04
C TRP A 32 -22.57 -21.68 8.44
N ILE A 33 -22.46 -21.36 9.73
CA ILE A 33 -22.25 -19.98 10.20
C ILE A 33 -20.83 -19.50 9.84
N GLY A 34 -19.88 -20.43 9.62
CA GLY A 34 -18.59 -20.18 8.99
C GLY A 34 -18.59 -20.18 7.45
N LEU A 35 -19.75 -20.34 6.81
CA LEU A 35 -19.95 -20.36 5.34
C LEU A 35 -20.90 -19.25 4.85
N LEU A 36 -21.01 -18.15 5.61
CA LEU A 36 -21.35 -16.87 4.98
C LEU A 36 -20.10 -16.40 4.20
N PRO A 37 -20.26 -15.75 3.03
CA PRO A 37 -19.16 -15.27 2.22
C PRO A 37 -18.54 -14.03 2.86
N PHE A 38 -18.10 -14.14 4.12
CA PHE A 38 -17.04 -13.33 4.63
C PHE A 38 -15.78 -13.92 3.99
N GLY A 39 -15.46 -13.42 2.80
CA GLY A 39 -14.08 -13.52 2.32
C GLY A 39 -13.17 -13.16 3.49
N ILE A 40 -12.13 -13.94 3.69
CA ILE A 40 -11.14 -13.72 4.75
C ILE A 40 -10.50 -12.37 4.43
N GLY A 41 -11.15 -11.30 4.89
CA GLY A 41 -10.54 -10.02 5.03
C GLY A 41 -9.53 -10.19 6.13
N TYR A 42 -8.29 -9.88 5.82
CA TYR A 42 -7.36 -9.51 6.86
C TYR A 42 -8.08 -8.45 7.70
N GLN A 43 -8.20 -8.67 9.00
CA GLN A 43 -8.63 -7.67 9.95
C GLN A 43 -7.52 -7.56 10.98
N THR A 44 -6.72 -6.52 10.85
CA THR A 44 -5.70 -6.18 11.85
C THR A 44 -6.00 -4.80 12.42
N GLY A 45 -5.64 -4.55 13.67
CA GLY A 45 -5.84 -3.23 14.30
C GLY A 45 -5.06 -2.08 13.65
N ALA A 46 -4.19 -2.37 12.68
CA ALA A 46 -3.34 -1.42 11.96
C ALA A 46 -3.68 -1.34 10.46
N GLN A 47 -4.86 -1.82 10.07
CA GLN A 47 -5.31 -1.83 8.67
C GLN A 47 -6.13 -0.59 8.38
N GLY A 48 -5.56 0.33 7.60
CA GLY A 48 -6.22 1.59 7.26
C GLY A 48 -7.07 1.56 5.99
N LEU A 49 -6.94 0.50 5.18
CA LEU A 49 -7.61 0.38 3.89
C LEU A 49 -7.84 -1.10 3.55
N ASP A 50 -9.01 -1.41 3.02
CA ASP A 50 -9.30 -2.72 2.42
C ASP A 50 -9.32 -2.60 0.90
N ALA A 51 -8.80 -3.61 0.20
CA ALA A 51 -8.91 -3.72 -1.26
C ALA A 51 -9.71 -4.96 -1.65
N TYR A 52 -10.59 -4.80 -2.63
CA TYR A 52 -11.41 -5.84 -3.22
C TYR A 52 -11.26 -5.82 -4.73
N PHE A 53 -10.77 -6.90 -5.34
CA PHE A 53 -10.78 -7.12 -6.78
C PHE A 53 -12.23 -7.28 -7.23
N HIS A 54 -12.84 -6.18 -7.66
CA HIS A 54 -14.28 -6.10 -7.83
C HIS A 54 -14.72 -6.48 -9.24
N SER A 55 -13.96 -6.04 -10.25
CA SER A 55 -14.36 -6.23 -11.65
C SER A 55 -13.17 -6.23 -12.59
N LEU A 56 -13.34 -6.88 -13.74
CA LEU A 56 -12.52 -6.68 -14.91
C LEU A 56 -13.22 -5.75 -15.89
N TYR A 57 -12.46 -4.97 -16.64
CA TYR A 57 -12.95 -4.24 -17.80
C TYR A 57 -12.19 -4.69 -19.03
N THR A 58 -12.90 -5.12 -20.06
CA THR A 58 -12.32 -5.59 -21.32
C THR A 58 -13.22 -5.20 -22.48
N ASN A 59 -12.65 -4.64 -23.55
CA ASN A 59 -13.35 -4.29 -24.78
C ASN A 59 -14.72 -3.60 -24.55
N ALA A 60 -14.74 -2.58 -23.69
CA ALA A 60 -15.93 -1.83 -23.29
C ALA A 60 -17.00 -2.60 -22.48
N VAL A 61 -16.65 -3.76 -21.93
CA VAL A 61 -17.54 -4.61 -21.15
C VAL A 61 -17.00 -4.77 -19.73
N TRP A 62 -17.89 -4.63 -18.75
CA TRP A 62 -17.63 -4.90 -17.34
C TRP A 62 -17.94 -6.34 -17.00
N LEU A 63 -17.01 -6.99 -16.31
CA LEU A 63 -17.14 -8.35 -15.80
C LEU A 63 -16.99 -8.29 -14.27
N SER A 64 -17.98 -8.77 -13.54
CA SER A 64 -17.96 -8.78 -12.07
C SER A 64 -18.83 -9.92 -11.53
N SER A 65 -18.85 -10.12 -10.21
CA SER A 65 -19.78 -11.09 -9.60
C SER A 65 -21.24 -10.87 -10.02
N GLU A 66 -21.62 -9.62 -10.30
CA GLU A 66 -22.98 -9.22 -10.68
C GLU A 66 -23.14 -9.04 -12.20
N GLU A 67 -22.08 -8.67 -12.91
CA GLU A 67 -22.08 -8.44 -14.36
C GLU A 67 -21.49 -9.63 -15.10
N LYS A 68 -22.39 -10.50 -15.57
CA LYS A 68 -22.09 -11.72 -16.32
C LYS A 68 -22.73 -11.69 -17.72
N PRO A 69 -22.15 -10.96 -18.68
CA PRO A 69 -22.73 -10.84 -20.01
C PRO A 69 -22.72 -12.18 -20.75
N GLU A 70 -23.72 -12.43 -21.60
CA GLU A 70 -23.79 -13.67 -22.40
C GLU A 70 -22.56 -13.89 -23.28
N SER A 71 -21.99 -12.80 -23.81
CA SER A 71 -20.74 -12.81 -24.54
C SER A 71 -19.90 -11.57 -24.27
N PHE A 72 -18.59 -11.74 -24.35
CA PHE A 72 -17.60 -10.66 -24.26
C PHE A 72 -16.36 -11.04 -25.07
N ARG A 73 -15.38 -10.13 -25.14
CA ARG A 73 -14.14 -10.37 -25.87
C ARG A 73 -12.93 -10.02 -25.02
N ILE A 74 -11.90 -10.85 -25.14
CA ILE A 74 -10.55 -10.55 -24.68
C ILE A 74 -9.66 -10.68 -25.91
N LYS A 75 -8.99 -9.58 -26.29
CA LYS A 75 -8.25 -9.47 -27.56
C LYS A 75 -9.08 -9.95 -28.78
N ASP A 76 -8.64 -11.02 -29.40
CA ASP A 76 -9.17 -11.58 -30.64
C ASP A 76 -10.19 -12.71 -30.41
N ARG A 77 -10.37 -13.20 -29.17
CA ARG A 77 -11.29 -14.30 -28.86
C ARG A 77 -12.64 -13.79 -28.33
N SER A 78 -13.71 -14.38 -28.83
CA SER A 78 -15.07 -14.20 -28.31
C SER A 78 -15.37 -15.29 -27.29
N LEU A 79 -15.82 -14.89 -26.11
CA LEU A 79 -15.97 -15.73 -24.92
C LEU A 79 -17.40 -15.60 -24.39
N SER A 80 -17.83 -16.55 -23.55
CA SER A 80 -19.15 -16.53 -22.91
C SER A 80 -19.02 -16.73 -21.41
N ALA A 81 -19.69 -15.89 -20.62
CA ALA A 81 -19.73 -16.08 -19.16
C ALA A 81 -20.43 -17.38 -18.75
N SER A 82 -21.21 -17.99 -19.65
CA SER A 82 -21.87 -19.29 -19.40
C SER A 82 -20.91 -20.48 -19.45
N THR A 83 -19.77 -20.33 -20.14
CA THR A 83 -18.75 -21.37 -20.27
C THR A 83 -17.58 -21.19 -19.32
N ALA A 84 -17.49 -20.03 -18.65
CA ALA A 84 -16.41 -19.68 -17.73
C ALA A 84 -16.28 -20.69 -16.58
N SER A 85 -15.09 -21.28 -16.44
CA SER A 85 -14.80 -22.27 -15.42
C SER A 85 -14.62 -21.63 -14.04
N ASN A 86 -14.13 -20.38 -14.00
CA ASN A 86 -13.92 -19.62 -12.77
C ASN A 86 -14.37 -18.16 -12.94
N TRP A 87 -15.18 -17.68 -12.01
CA TRP A 87 -15.71 -16.31 -12.01
C TRP A 87 -15.73 -15.73 -10.61
N PHE A 88 -14.57 -15.62 -9.99
CA PHE A 88 -14.42 -15.21 -8.61
C PHE A 88 -13.76 -13.83 -8.48
N PHE A 89 -14.44 -12.96 -7.74
CA PHE A 89 -14.05 -11.59 -7.43
C PHE A 89 -14.19 -11.37 -5.93
N GLY A 90 -13.18 -10.79 -5.28
CA GLY A 90 -13.17 -10.59 -3.83
C GLY A 90 -11.81 -10.12 -3.32
N TYR A 91 -11.35 -10.69 -2.20
CA TYR A 91 -9.99 -10.42 -1.69
C TYR A 91 -8.89 -11.04 -2.57
N GLU A 92 -9.25 -11.99 -3.42
CA GLU A 92 -8.46 -12.52 -4.50
C GLU A 92 -9.30 -12.48 -5.78
N LEU A 93 -8.63 -12.52 -6.93
CA LEU A 93 -9.25 -12.72 -8.24
C LEU A 93 -8.91 -14.13 -8.71
N ASN A 94 -9.91 -14.85 -9.19
CA ASN A 94 -9.72 -16.06 -9.98
C ASN A 94 -10.71 -16.05 -11.14
N PHE A 95 -10.20 -15.72 -12.32
CA PHE A 95 -10.98 -15.51 -13.52
C PHE A 95 -10.48 -16.43 -14.63
N ASP A 96 -11.33 -17.34 -15.07
CA ASP A 96 -11.14 -18.17 -16.25
C ASP A 96 -12.38 -17.99 -17.14
N PRO A 97 -12.24 -17.34 -18.30
CA PRO A 97 -13.36 -16.94 -19.14
C PRO A 97 -13.94 -18.07 -20.01
N ASP A 98 -13.30 -19.24 -20.06
CA ASP A 98 -13.73 -20.37 -20.88
C ASP A 98 -13.68 -21.69 -20.10
N GLN A 99 -13.57 -22.82 -20.80
CA GLN A 99 -13.76 -24.14 -20.20
C GLN A 99 -12.45 -24.62 -19.58
N PRO A 100 -12.50 -25.46 -18.54
CA PRO A 100 -11.30 -26.07 -18.00
C PRO A 100 -10.49 -26.75 -19.12
N ASP A 101 -9.19 -26.50 -19.12
CA ASP A 101 -8.20 -27.09 -20.02
C ASP A 101 -8.29 -26.67 -21.51
N ASP A 102 -9.05 -25.62 -21.86
CA ASP A 102 -9.16 -25.11 -23.23
C ASP A 102 -9.31 -23.58 -23.29
N GLY A 103 -8.36 -22.92 -23.96
CA GLY A 103 -8.45 -21.50 -24.30
C GLY A 103 -7.58 -20.63 -23.41
N PHE A 104 -8.19 -19.81 -22.56
CA PHE A 104 -7.48 -18.86 -21.71
C PHE A 104 -7.07 -19.51 -20.38
N PRO A 105 -5.85 -19.22 -19.89
CA PRO A 105 -5.46 -19.63 -18.56
C PRO A 105 -6.17 -18.79 -17.49
N ASN A 106 -6.26 -19.30 -16.27
CA ASN A 106 -6.79 -18.52 -15.15
C ASN A 106 -5.93 -17.26 -14.92
N LEU A 107 -6.56 -16.09 -14.95
CA LEU A 107 -6.02 -14.85 -14.41
C LEU A 107 -6.25 -14.81 -12.91
N LEU A 108 -5.15 -14.90 -12.16
CA LEU A 108 -5.15 -14.97 -10.71
C LEU A 108 -4.52 -13.73 -10.10
N VAL A 109 -5.14 -13.20 -9.04
CA VAL A 109 -4.57 -12.12 -8.25
C VAL A 109 -4.73 -12.40 -6.77
N THR A 110 -3.64 -12.28 -6.04
CA THR A 110 -3.62 -12.40 -4.58
C THR A 110 -2.97 -11.15 -3.98
N GLN A 111 -3.29 -10.84 -2.73
CA GLN A 111 -2.77 -9.66 -2.06
C GLN A 111 -2.49 -9.88 -0.58
N GLN A 112 -1.62 -9.04 -0.05
CA GLN A 112 -1.45 -8.81 1.38
C GLN A 112 -2.38 -7.68 1.84
N PRO A 113 -2.71 -7.60 3.14
CA PRO A 113 -3.41 -6.43 3.68
C PRO A 113 -2.58 -5.16 3.53
N PHE A 114 -3.26 -4.00 3.55
CA PHE A 114 -2.59 -2.74 3.80
C PHE A 114 -2.17 -2.68 5.27
N THR A 115 -0.88 -2.54 5.53
CA THR A 115 -0.33 -2.47 6.89
C THR A 115 0.32 -1.13 7.14
N VAL A 116 -0.08 -0.45 8.21
CA VAL A 116 0.57 0.80 8.64
C VAL A 116 2.03 0.54 9.00
N ASP A 117 2.91 1.35 8.44
CA ASP A 117 4.32 1.39 8.79
C ASP A 117 4.49 2.15 10.10
N THR A 118 4.47 1.41 11.21
CA THR A 118 4.60 1.96 12.57
C THR A 118 5.98 2.56 12.87
N GLN A 119 6.96 2.37 11.99
CA GLN A 119 8.30 2.95 12.15
C GLN A 119 8.40 4.36 11.57
N VAL A 120 7.43 4.77 10.75
CA VAL A 120 7.39 6.09 10.13
C VAL A 120 6.36 6.96 10.85
N GLU A 121 6.83 8.02 11.50
CA GLU A 121 5.95 8.99 12.13
C GLU A 121 5.02 9.64 11.09
N PRO A 122 3.70 9.72 11.38
CA PRO A 122 2.77 10.38 10.50
C PRO A 122 3.07 11.88 10.42
N LYS A 123 2.98 12.46 9.22
CA LYS A 123 3.07 13.91 9.08
C LYS A 123 1.79 14.56 9.58
N HIS A 124 1.92 15.61 10.38
CA HIS A 124 0.79 16.32 10.99
C HIS A 124 0.65 17.74 10.43
N TYR A 125 -0.58 18.14 10.14
CA TYR A 125 -0.95 19.46 9.64
C TYR A 125 -2.16 19.98 10.45
N THR A 126 -2.18 21.27 10.78
CA THR A 126 -3.27 21.89 11.55
C THR A 126 -3.63 23.26 10.98
N TRP A 127 -4.92 23.57 10.94
CA TRP A 127 -5.41 24.89 10.55
C TRP A 127 -6.79 25.18 11.17
N MET A 128 -7.18 26.46 11.16
CA MET A 128 -8.47 26.92 11.68
C MET A 128 -9.21 27.75 10.64
N VAL A 129 -10.54 27.60 10.59
CA VAL A 129 -11.44 28.36 9.73
C VAL A 129 -12.43 29.12 10.59
N ASP A 130 -12.47 30.43 10.45
CA ASP A 130 -13.45 31.29 11.14
C ASP A 130 -14.87 31.03 10.60
N LYS A 131 -15.82 30.83 11.51
CA LYS A 131 -17.24 30.61 11.21
C LYS A 131 -18.13 31.71 11.78
N GLY A 132 -17.54 32.85 12.12
CA GLY A 132 -18.23 34.02 12.63
C GLY A 132 -18.56 33.92 14.11
N THR A 133 -19.52 34.71 14.57
CA THR A 133 -19.90 34.79 15.98
C THR A 133 -21.17 34.00 16.28
N THR A 134 -21.23 33.33 17.43
CA THR A 134 -22.43 32.71 17.99
C THR A 134 -22.74 33.31 19.35
N THR A 135 -24.02 33.40 19.69
CA THR A 135 -24.47 33.86 21.01
C THR A 135 -24.95 32.66 21.82
N LEU A 136 -24.40 32.45 23.01
CA LEU A 136 -24.88 31.43 23.95
C LEU A 136 -26.22 31.84 24.57
N GLU A 137 -26.95 30.90 25.17
CA GLU A 137 -28.23 31.16 25.85
C GLU A 137 -28.14 32.22 26.95
N ASN A 138 -26.95 32.42 27.53
CA ASN A 138 -26.68 33.43 28.54
C ASN A 138 -26.34 34.82 27.97
N GLY A 139 -26.40 35.02 26.66
CA GLY A 139 -26.12 36.29 25.97
C GLY A 139 -24.64 36.54 25.65
N THR A 140 -23.73 35.63 26.00
CA THR A 140 -22.30 35.77 25.69
C THR A 140 -22.06 35.57 24.20
N ILE A 141 -21.35 36.51 23.56
CA ILE A 141 -20.93 36.42 22.16
C ILE A 141 -19.56 35.73 22.12
N LEU A 142 -19.47 34.64 21.37
CA LEU A 142 -18.25 33.86 21.15
C LEU A 142 -17.94 33.82 19.66
N ARG A 143 -16.66 33.81 19.31
CA ARG A 143 -16.24 33.55 17.94
C ARG A 143 -16.04 32.06 17.74
N LYS A 144 -16.73 31.51 16.74
CA LYS A 144 -16.75 30.09 16.42
C LYS A 144 -15.70 29.81 15.35
N TYR A 145 -14.84 28.84 15.60
CA TYR A 145 -13.88 28.34 14.63
C TYR A 145 -14.08 26.85 14.42
N PHE A 146 -13.76 26.37 13.23
CA PHE A 146 -13.48 24.95 13.02
C PHE A 146 -11.97 24.76 13.01
N GLN A 147 -11.48 23.90 13.88
CA GLN A 147 -10.10 23.43 13.87
C GLN A 147 -10.06 22.09 13.15
N PHE A 148 -9.12 21.97 12.21
CA PHE A 148 -8.87 20.75 11.47
C PHE A 148 -7.46 20.27 11.80
N GLU A 149 -7.34 18.97 12.03
CA GLU A 149 -6.05 18.29 12.17
C GLU A 149 -5.99 17.13 11.20
N MET A 150 -4.90 17.05 10.46
CA MET A 150 -4.68 16.02 9.45
C MET A 150 -3.38 15.29 9.70
N TRP A 151 -3.45 13.97 9.65
CA TRP A 151 -2.31 13.06 9.70
C TRP A 151 -2.17 12.31 8.38
N ARG A 152 -0.94 12.24 7.86
CA ARG A 152 -0.59 11.40 6.71
C ARG A 152 0.14 10.15 7.19
N PHE A 153 -0.54 9.02 7.17
CA PHE A 153 0.03 7.71 7.52
C PHE A 153 0.63 7.03 6.29
N ARG A 154 1.76 6.35 6.50
CA ARG A 154 2.37 5.47 5.50
C ARG A 154 1.92 4.04 5.73
N LEU A 155 1.43 3.39 4.69
CA LEU A 155 1.05 1.99 4.65
C LEU A 155 1.87 1.28 3.56
N GLU A 156 2.01 -0.03 3.71
CA GLU A 156 2.57 -0.92 2.70
C GLU A 156 1.48 -1.88 2.20
N TRP A 157 1.50 -2.17 0.90
CA TRP A 157 0.59 -3.11 0.26
C TRP A 157 1.33 -3.92 -0.80
N ALA A 158 1.01 -5.20 -0.93
CA ALA A 158 1.63 -6.06 -1.93
C ALA A 158 0.59 -6.90 -2.65
N VAL A 159 0.77 -7.06 -3.96
CA VAL A 159 -0.09 -7.81 -4.86
C VAL A 159 0.75 -8.77 -5.66
N ASN A 160 0.22 -9.95 -5.96
CA ASN A 160 0.79 -10.87 -6.93
C ASN A 160 -0.25 -11.18 -8.01
N ILE A 161 0.08 -10.86 -9.26
CA ILE A 161 -0.72 -11.16 -10.44
C ILE A 161 -0.02 -12.28 -11.20
N PHE A 162 -0.73 -13.33 -11.57
CA PHE A 162 -0.13 -14.48 -12.26
C PHE A 162 -1.15 -15.23 -13.10
N LEU A 163 -0.65 -15.99 -14.09
CA LEU A 163 -1.45 -16.95 -14.84
C LEU A 163 -1.19 -18.36 -14.34
N SER A 164 -2.18 -19.23 -14.45
CA SER A 164 -2.04 -20.65 -14.16
C SER A 164 -3.02 -21.45 -15.01
N GLY A 165 -2.56 -22.59 -15.50
CA GLY A 165 -3.36 -23.51 -16.30
C GLY A 165 -2.56 -24.75 -16.71
N PRO A 166 -3.21 -25.78 -17.28
CA PRO A 166 -2.55 -26.82 -18.06
C PRO A 166 -1.89 -26.28 -19.33
N GLU A 167 -1.04 -27.09 -19.95
CA GLU A 167 -0.37 -26.76 -21.22
C GLU A 167 -1.36 -26.39 -22.35
N GLY A 168 -2.54 -27.01 -22.39
CA GLY A 168 -3.57 -26.73 -23.40
C GLY A 168 -4.06 -25.27 -23.40
N GLU A 169 -3.98 -24.59 -22.24
CA GLU A 169 -4.36 -23.18 -22.10
C GLU A 169 -3.18 -22.24 -22.36
N SER A 170 -2.01 -22.75 -22.73
CA SER A 170 -0.84 -21.90 -23.02
C SER A 170 -0.78 -21.49 -24.50
N TRP A 171 -1.36 -22.28 -25.40
CA TRP A 171 -1.33 -22.07 -26.85
C TRP A 171 -2.25 -23.03 -27.61
N ASP A 172 -2.58 -22.66 -28.85
CA ASP A 172 -3.13 -23.58 -29.85
C ASP A 172 -2.08 -23.96 -30.90
N GLN A 173 -2.02 -25.26 -31.24
CA GLN A 173 -1.08 -25.78 -32.22
C GLN A 173 -1.63 -25.66 -33.66
N ARG A 174 -0.78 -25.19 -34.59
CA ARG A 174 -1.01 -25.22 -36.03
C ARG A 174 -0.63 -26.58 -36.64
N TRP A 175 -1.10 -26.83 -37.86
CA TRP A 175 -0.85 -28.10 -38.60
C TRP A 175 0.64 -28.43 -38.82
N ASP A 176 1.51 -27.42 -38.85
CA ASP A 176 2.96 -27.55 -39.03
C ASP A 176 3.74 -27.57 -37.70
N PHE A 177 3.04 -27.82 -36.59
CA PHE A 177 3.55 -27.77 -35.23
C PHE A 177 3.91 -26.36 -34.73
N GLY A 178 3.73 -25.31 -35.54
CA GLY A 178 3.89 -23.93 -35.10
C GLY A 178 2.76 -23.44 -34.21
N ILE A 179 2.92 -22.26 -33.62
CA ILE A 179 1.90 -21.60 -32.80
C ILE A 179 0.81 -21.05 -33.73
N ALA A 180 -0.44 -21.49 -33.56
CA ALA A 180 -1.61 -20.95 -34.24
C ALA A 180 -2.21 -19.75 -33.48
N TRP A 181 -2.27 -19.85 -32.15
CA TRP A 181 -2.81 -18.82 -31.27
C TRP A 181 -2.19 -18.91 -29.87
N GLU A 182 -2.17 -17.78 -29.16
CA GLU A 182 -1.73 -17.69 -27.76
C GLU A 182 -2.71 -16.81 -26.98
N PRO A 183 -3.04 -17.16 -25.72
CA PRO A 183 -3.84 -16.29 -24.87
C PRO A 183 -3.04 -15.06 -24.47
N ASP A 184 -3.70 -13.91 -24.43
CA ASP A 184 -3.13 -12.67 -23.93
C ASP A 184 -4.22 -11.83 -23.26
N TYR A 185 -4.04 -11.53 -21.98
CA TYR A 185 -4.91 -10.65 -21.22
C TYR A 185 -4.64 -9.16 -21.49
N GLY A 186 -3.84 -8.83 -22.50
CA GLY A 186 -3.59 -7.45 -22.91
C GLY A 186 -4.89 -6.68 -23.22
N GLY A 187 -4.97 -5.45 -22.72
CA GLY A 187 -6.16 -4.59 -22.78
C GLY A 187 -7.19 -4.83 -21.67
N VAL A 188 -6.97 -5.79 -20.77
CA VAL A 188 -7.83 -6.02 -19.60
C VAL A 188 -7.41 -5.12 -18.44
N GLN A 189 -8.37 -4.48 -17.79
CA GLN A 189 -8.14 -3.71 -16.57
C GLN A 189 -8.68 -4.45 -15.36
N ILE A 190 -7.88 -4.58 -14.31
CA ILE A 190 -8.30 -5.16 -13.03
C ILE A 190 -8.72 -4.02 -12.10
N TRP A 191 -10.02 -3.81 -11.94
CA TRP A 191 -10.58 -2.75 -11.10
C TRP A 191 -10.75 -3.20 -9.66
N ILE A 192 -10.22 -2.39 -8.75
CA ILE A 192 -10.14 -2.69 -7.33
C ILE A 192 -10.89 -1.59 -6.58
N LYS A 193 -11.83 -2.01 -5.74
CA LYS A 193 -12.52 -1.15 -4.79
C LYS A 193 -11.70 -1.04 -3.51
N LEU A 194 -11.47 0.18 -3.07
CA LEU A 194 -10.79 0.52 -1.83
C LEU A 194 -11.82 1.02 -0.81
N ILE A 195 -11.82 0.45 0.39
CA ILE A 195 -12.73 0.84 1.47
C ILE A 195 -11.90 1.32 2.66
N PRO A 196 -11.92 2.62 3.00
CA PRO A 196 -11.21 3.13 4.17
C PRO A 196 -11.71 2.48 5.45
N LYS A 197 -10.79 2.16 6.36
CA LYS A 197 -11.10 1.60 7.68
C LYS A 197 -10.61 2.54 8.77
N ARG A 198 -11.33 2.52 9.89
CA ARG A 198 -10.92 3.28 11.09
C ARG A 198 -9.82 2.50 11.80
N PHE A 199 -8.62 3.06 11.86
CA PHE A 199 -7.45 2.44 12.49
C PHE A 199 -6.71 3.37 13.48
N VAL A 200 -7.14 4.64 13.58
CA VAL A 200 -6.57 5.65 14.48
C VAL A 200 -7.57 5.95 15.57
N TYR A 201 -7.06 6.12 16.80
CA TYR A 201 -7.82 6.57 17.97
C TYR A 201 -7.38 7.98 18.36
N PHE A 202 -8.34 8.85 18.64
CA PHE A 202 -8.11 10.19 19.18
C PHE A 202 -8.61 10.24 20.62
N GLU A 203 -7.73 10.63 21.55
CA GLU A 203 -8.05 10.66 22.98
C GLU A 203 -9.18 11.65 23.30
N ASP A 204 -9.14 12.84 22.70
CA ASP A 204 -10.15 13.89 22.89
C ASP A 204 -11.37 13.77 21.96
N ASN A 205 -11.51 12.65 21.21
CA ASN A 205 -12.57 12.34 20.24
C ASN A 205 -13.06 13.55 19.40
N PRO A 206 -12.54 13.75 18.18
CA PRO A 206 -13.07 14.78 17.28
C PRO A 206 -14.57 14.59 17.02
N ASP A 207 -15.24 15.68 16.66
CA ASP A 207 -16.65 15.68 16.26
C ASP A 207 -16.86 14.73 15.07
N GLU A 208 -15.91 14.72 14.12
CA GLU A 208 -15.93 13.89 12.92
C GLU A 208 -14.50 13.40 12.57
N VAL A 209 -14.38 12.16 12.06
CA VAL A 209 -13.14 11.60 11.53
C VAL A 209 -13.34 11.11 10.10
N TYR A 210 -12.44 11.53 9.22
CA TYR A 210 -12.44 11.16 7.81
C TYR A 210 -11.16 10.43 7.41
N PHE A 211 -11.27 9.53 6.43
CA PHE A 211 -10.16 8.75 5.90
C PHE A 211 -10.18 8.80 4.38
N ALA A 212 -9.03 9.07 3.74
CA ALA A 212 -8.91 9.08 2.28
C ALA A 212 -7.53 8.53 1.84
N PRO A 213 -7.47 7.61 0.86
CA PRO A 213 -6.22 7.30 0.20
C PRO A 213 -5.75 8.52 -0.59
N ALA A 214 -4.49 8.89 -0.40
CA ALA A 214 -3.88 10.08 -0.99
C ALA A 214 -2.98 9.74 -2.19
N TYR A 215 -2.25 8.64 -2.04
CA TYR A 215 -1.17 8.28 -2.95
C TYR A 215 -0.94 6.77 -2.87
N ILE A 216 -0.74 6.13 -4.01
CA ILE A 216 -0.37 4.73 -4.11
C ILE A 216 0.72 4.61 -5.17
N GLY A 217 1.98 4.49 -4.73
CA GLY A 217 3.16 4.45 -5.58
C GLY A 217 3.83 3.08 -5.59
N LEU A 218 4.24 2.62 -6.77
CA LEU A 218 4.99 1.37 -6.92
C LEU A 218 6.40 1.55 -6.36
N LEU A 219 6.69 0.85 -5.26
CA LEU A 219 7.97 0.88 -4.56
C LEU A 219 8.98 -0.09 -5.19
N SER A 220 8.51 -1.30 -5.53
CA SER A 220 9.33 -2.33 -6.15
C SER A 220 8.45 -3.37 -6.83
N TYR A 221 8.99 -4.05 -7.82
CA TYR A 221 8.34 -5.21 -8.41
C TYR A 221 9.34 -6.35 -8.57
N ARG A 222 8.82 -7.58 -8.72
CA ARG A 222 9.62 -8.76 -9.04
C ARG A 222 8.86 -9.64 -10.02
N ILE A 223 9.50 -9.95 -11.13
CA ILE A 223 8.97 -10.88 -12.13
C ILE A 223 9.44 -12.30 -11.77
N ALA A 224 8.54 -13.26 -11.93
CA ALA A 224 8.84 -14.67 -11.86
C ALA A 224 8.14 -15.41 -13.00
N SER A 225 8.68 -16.57 -13.34
CA SER A 225 8.05 -17.52 -14.25
C SER A 225 7.92 -18.88 -13.58
N ILE A 226 6.89 -19.64 -13.96
CA ILE A 226 6.68 -21.03 -13.51
C ILE A 226 6.64 -21.92 -14.74
N ASP A 227 7.57 -22.87 -14.85
CA ASP A 227 7.60 -23.81 -15.97
C ASP A 227 6.67 -25.03 -15.76
N LYS A 228 6.61 -25.90 -16.77
CA LYS A 228 5.84 -27.16 -16.75
C LYS A 228 6.19 -28.09 -15.58
N ASP A 229 7.41 -28.00 -15.05
CA ASP A 229 7.90 -28.81 -13.93
C ASP A 229 7.64 -28.11 -12.58
N LYS A 230 6.85 -27.02 -12.59
CA LYS A 230 6.53 -26.16 -11.44
C LYS A 230 7.74 -25.48 -10.83
N ARG A 231 8.83 -25.34 -11.59
CA ARG A 231 10.02 -24.63 -11.13
C ARG A 231 9.80 -23.13 -11.29
N VAL A 232 10.00 -22.42 -10.18
CA VAL A 232 9.96 -20.96 -10.16
C VAL A 232 11.32 -20.42 -10.57
N THR A 233 11.34 -19.54 -11.56
CA THR A 233 12.52 -18.77 -11.96
C THR A 233 12.25 -17.29 -11.72
N TYR A 234 13.06 -16.65 -10.87
CA TYR A 234 12.97 -15.21 -10.63
C TYR A 234 13.76 -14.44 -11.67
N ASP A 235 13.26 -13.26 -12.04
CA ASP A 235 13.91 -12.33 -12.96
C ASP A 235 14.21 -12.99 -14.32
N ASP A 236 13.27 -13.81 -14.80
CA ASP A 236 13.39 -14.59 -16.04
C ASP A 236 13.41 -13.67 -17.27
N PRO A 237 14.50 -13.66 -18.06
CA PRO A 237 14.60 -12.81 -19.25
C PRO A 237 13.55 -13.14 -20.32
N ASP A 238 13.11 -14.41 -20.40
CA ASP A 238 12.10 -14.84 -21.38
C ASP A 238 10.74 -14.20 -21.08
N MET A 239 10.50 -13.84 -19.82
CA MET A 239 9.22 -13.31 -19.36
C MET A 239 9.12 -11.79 -19.50
N ALA A 240 10.23 -11.11 -19.77
CA ALA A 240 10.27 -9.65 -19.87
C ALA A 240 9.36 -9.09 -20.98
N SER A 241 9.21 -9.81 -22.09
CA SER A 241 8.31 -9.44 -23.20
C SER A 241 6.86 -9.91 -23.02
N CYS A 242 6.60 -10.80 -22.05
CA CYS A 242 5.28 -11.39 -21.82
C CYS A 242 4.50 -10.70 -20.69
N ILE A 243 5.16 -9.82 -19.93
CA ILE A 243 4.56 -9.06 -18.83
C ILE A 243 4.77 -7.57 -19.08
N ASP A 244 3.67 -6.87 -19.36
CA ASP A 244 3.59 -5.42 -19.44
C ASP A 244 2.28 -4.93 -18.83
N LEU A 245 2.36 -4.02 -17.87
CA LEU A 245 1.19 -3.52 -17.14
C LEU A 245 1.43 -2.12 -16.62
N ILE A 246 0.38 -1.43 -16.18
CA ILE A 246 0.46 -0.14 -15.50
C ILE A 246 -0.12 -0.30 -14.10
N PRO A 247 0.62 0.08 -13.04
CA PRO A 247 2.02 0.53 -13.04
C PRO A 247 3.02 -0.66 -13.08
N LYS A 248 4.14 -0.49 -13.78
CA LYS A 248 5.23 -1.46 -13.89
C LYS A 248 6.59 -0.88 -13.50
N ALA A 249 6.79 0.42 -13.57
CA ALA A 249 8.06 1.06 -13.21
C ALA A 249 8.03 1.66 -11.80
N VAL A 250 9.16 1.54 -11.08
CA VAL A 250 9.31 2.13 -9.75
C VAL A 250 9.09 3.64 -9.83
N GLY A 251 8.22 4.15 -8.96
CA GLY A 251 7.81 5.55 -8.95
C GLY A 251 6.54 5.85 -9.74
N GLU A 252 6.04 4.92 -10.56
CA GLU A 252 4.70 5.05 -11.14
C GLU A 252 3.62 4.92 -10.07
N THR A 253 2.49 5.59 -10.30
CA THR A 253 1.39 5.71 -9.35
C THR A 253 0.12 5.11 -9.90
N LEU A 254 -0.67 4.51 -9.02
CA LEU A 254 -2.05 4.15 -9.34
C LEU A 254 -2.93 5.40 -9.26
N GLY A 255 -3.73 5.63 -10.30
CA GLY A 255 -4.77 6.66 -10.26
C GLY A 255 -5.84 6.29 -9.25
N ILE A 256 -6.27 7.26 -8.43
CA ILE A 256 -7.36 7.10 -7.47
C ILE A 256 -8.62 7.69 -8.08
N TYR A 257 -9.71 6.94 -8.03
CA TYR A 257 -10.98 7.27 -8.66
C TYR A 257 -12.09 7.31 -7.61
N TYR A 258 -13.02 8.24 -7.75
CA TYR A 258 -14.18 8.35 -6.86
C TYR A 258 -15.37 7.46 -7.29
N ALA A 259 -15.29 6.87 -8.48
CA ALA A 259 -16.27 5.94 -9.01
C ALA A 259 -15.57 4.99 -10.00
N ARG A 260 -16.08 3.76 -10.09
CA ARG A 260 -15.64 2.79 -11.10
C ARG A 260 -15.78 3.36 -12.51
N GLY A 261 -14.73 3.28 -13.32
CA GLY A 261 -14.70 3.83 -14.69
C GLY A 261 -14.65 5.37 -14.76
N GLY A 262 -14.40 6.06 -13.64
CA GLY A 262 -14.29 7.52 -13.60
C GLY A 262 -12.97 8.06 -14.15
N VAL A 263 -12.71 9.34 -13.89
CA VAL A 263 -11.43 10.01 -14.17
C VAL A 263 -10.59 10.02 -12.88
N PRO A 264 -9.26 9.80 -12.94
CA PRO A 264 -8.44 9.83 -11.73
C PRO A 264 -8.41 11.24 -11.14
N VAL A 265 -8.35 11.32 -9.82
CA VAL A 265 -8.33 12.57 -9.05
C VAL A 265 -7.02 12.65 -8.27
N ASP A 266 -6.37 13.80 -8.28
CA ASP A 266 -5.26 14.07 -7.36
C ASP A 266 -5.83 14.48 -6.00
N VAL A 267 -5.83 13.52 -5.08
CA VAL A 267 -6.36 13.69 -3.73
C VAL A 267 -5.38 14.48 -2.85
N GLU A 268 -4.07 14.45 -3.14
CA GLU A 268 -3.05 15.16 -2.36
C GLU A 268 -3.15 16.68 -2.58
N GLU A 269 -3.32 17.14 -3.82
CA GLU A 269 -3.50 18.57 -4.12
C GLU A 269 -4.80 19.15 -3.53
N GLN A 270 -5.91 18.40 -3.60
CA GLN A 270 -7.20 18.88 -3.12
C GLN A 270 -7.28 18.99 -1.59
N ILE A 271 -6.51 18.17 -0.87
CA ILE A 271 -6.52 18.13 0.60
C ILE A 271 -5.55 19.16 1.22
N LEU A 272 -4.48 19.53 0.52
CA LEU A 272 -3.41 20.37 1.10
C LEU A 272 -3.69 21.88 1.11
N SER A 273 -4.51 22.43 0.20
CA SER A 273 -5.06 23.80 0.29
C SER A 273 -5.94 24.18 -0.91
N TYR A 274 -7.11 24.79 -0.67
CA TYR A 274 -7.80 25.65 -1.66
C TYR A 274 -8.42 26.87 -0.96
N GLU A 275 -7.89 28.06 -1.25
CA GLU A 275 -8.46 29.40 -0.96
C GLU A 275 -8.94 29.70 0.48
N GLY A 276 -8.41 29.04 1.52
CA GLY A 276 -8.85 29.27 2.91
C GLY A 276 -10.24 28.72 3.21
N ILE A 277 -10.70 27.72 2.45
CA ILE A 277 -12.04 27.14 2.51
C ILE A 277 -11.99 25.77 3.20
N GLU A 278 -13.12 25.39 3.81
CA GLU A 278 -13.41 24.10 4.44
C GLU A 278 -13.00 22.92 3.54
N LEU A 279 -12.45 21.85 4.13
CA LEU A 279 -12.25 20.59 3.42
C LEU A 279 -13.55 20.19 2.74
N ASP A 280 -13.55 19.99 1.44
CA ASP A 280 -14.72 19.46 0.76
C ASP A 280 -14.99 18.05 1.29
N PRO A 281 -16.07 17.83 2.07
CA PRO A 281 -16.37 16.51 2.61
C PRO A 281 -16.62 15.50 1.50
N SER A 282 -16.91 15.95 0.26
CA SER A 282 -17.13 15.10 -0.91
C SER A 282 -15.87 14.34 -1.35
N ILE A 283 -14.69 14.77 -0.90
CA ILE A 283 -13.41 14.07 -1.10
C ILE A 283 -13.34 12.82 -0.21
N PHE A 284 -13.94 12.85 0.98
CA PHE A 284 -13.93 11.75 1.93
C PHE A 284 -15.12 10.82 1.69
N ARG A 285 -14.84 9.67 1.10
CA ARG A 285 -15.86 8.73 0.61
C ARG A 285 -15.77 7.41 1.35
N GLU A 286 -16.88 6.69 1.34
CA GLU A 286 -16.94 5.32 1.87
C GLU A 286 -16.19 4.32 0.97
N GLU A 287 -16.02 4.66 -0.31
CA GLU A 287 -15.27 3.87 -1.27
C GLU A 287 -14.47 4.73 -2.27
N TYR A 288 -13.33 4.19 -2.68
CA TYR A 288 -12.49 4.68 -3.75
C TYR A 288 -12.20 3.53 -4.71
N TRP A 289 -11.65 3.85 -5.87
CA TRP A 289 -11.36 2.86 -6.91
C TRP A 289 -9.96 3.09 -7.44
N ILE A 290 -9.28 2.00 -7.81
CA ILE A 290 -8.02 1.98 -8.55
C ILE A 290 -8.10 0.87 -9.59
N HIS A 291 -7.15 0.80 -10.52
CA HIS A 291 -7.07 -0.34 -11.42
C HIS A 291 -5.64 -0.62 -11.88
N PHE A 292 -5.38 -1.88 -12.25
CA PHE A 292 -4.19 -2.29 -12.98
C PHE A 292 -4.54 -2.44 -14.46
N ASP A 293 -3.80 -1.80 -15.35
CA ASP A 293 -3.92 -2.06 -16.79
C ASP A 293 -2.98 -3.19 -17.19
N LEU A 294 -3.49 -4.32 -17.67
CA LEU A 294 -2.66 -5.34 -18.29
C LEU A 294 -2.46 -4.95 -19.76
N LEU A 295 -1.29 -4.42 -20.12
CA LEU A 295 -0.99 -4.07 -21.52
C LEU A 295 -0.65 -5.32 -22.34
N THR A 296 0.08 -6.24 -21.73
CA THR A 296 0.40 -7.59 -22.24
C THR A 296 0.60 -8.49 -21.03
N PHE A 297 -0.15 -9.57 -20.94
CA PHE A 297 0.03 -10.53 -19.85
C PHE A 297 -0.33 -11.93 -20.36
N LYS A 298 0.70 -12.67 -20.76
CA LYS A 298 0.54 -13.93 -21.48
C LYS A 298 1.59 -14.98 -21.09
N PRO A 299 1.33 -16.28 -21.29
CA PRO A 299 2.38 -17.29 -21.25
C PRO A 299 3.53 -16.96 -22.20
N TRP A 300 4.72 -17.39 -21.83
CA TRP A 300 5.80 -17.54 -22.79
C TRP A 300 5.71 -18.94 -23.39
N ASN A 301 5.71 -19.04 -24.72
CA ASN A 301 5.71 -20.31 -25.44
C ASN A 301 6.91 -20.40 -26.37
N HIS A 302 7.48 -21.60 -26.45
CA HIS A 302 8.53 -21.94 -27.38
C HIS A 302 8.25 -23.29 -28.01
N VAL A 303 8.35 -23.31 -29.34
CA VAL A 303 8.14 -24.49 -30.16
C VAL A 303 9.43 -24.83 -30.88
N ASP A 304 9.91 -26.04 -30.64
CA ASP A 304 10.92 -26.66 -31.47
C ASP A 304 10.23 -27.48 -32.57
N ILE A 305 10.19 -26.92 -33.78
CA ILE A 305 9.54 -27.55 -34.94
C ILE A 305 10.28 -28.82 -35.39
N VAL A 306 11.60 -28.91 -35.14
CA VAL A 306 12.42 -30.05 -35.54
C VAL A 306 12.12 -31.25 -34.65
N TRP A 307 12.09 -31.03 -33.33
CA TRP A 307 11.84 -32.09 -32.35
C TRP A 307 10.37 -32.26 -32.01
N LYS A 308 9.49 -31.41 -32.56
CA LYS A 308 8.07 -31.37 -32.24
C LYS A 308 7.83 -31.32 -30.73
N THR A 309 8.55 -30.43 -30.07
CA THR A 309 8.40 -30.21 -28.63
C THR A 309 7.94 -28.79 -28.35
N HIS A 310 7.01 -28.66 -27.41
CA HIS A 310 6.54 -27.39 -26.89
C HIS A 310 7.07 -27.19 -25.46
N SER A 311 7.35 -25.95 -25.12
CA SER A 311 7.75 -25.52 -23.79
C SER A 311 7.06 -24.22 -23.46
N TYR A 312 6.50 -24.13 -22.26
CA TYR A 312 5.78 -22.95 -21.80
C TYR A 312 6.22 -22.55 -20.40
N LYS A 313 5.99 -21.27 -20.09
CA LYS A 313 6.18 -20.70 -18.76
C LYS A 313 5.03 -19.75 -18.44
N TRP A 314 4.49 -19.85 -17.23
CA TRP A 314 3.46 -18.96 -16.75
C TRP A 314 4.05 -17.67 -16.17
N PRO A 315 3.53 -16.48 -16.52
CA PRO A 315 3.95 -15.22 -15.93
C PRO A 315 3.46 -15.07 -14.49
N SER A 316 4.30 -14.48 -13.64
CA SER A 316 3.94 -13.99 -12.32
C SER A 316 4.68 -12.68 -12.06
N ILE A 317 3.98 -11.71 -11.48
CA ILE A 317 4.59 -10.47 -11.03
C ILE A 317 4.10 -10.09 -9.64
N ASN A 318 5.05 -9.90 -8.73
CA ASN A 318 4.81 -9.34 -7.43
C ASN A 318 5.06 -7.83 -7.46
N LEU A 319 4.07 -7.05 -7.05
CA LEU A 319 4.10 -5.60 -6.97
C LEU A 319 4.04 -5.20 -5.50
N LYS A 320 4.89 -4.28 -5.07
CA LYS A 320 4.87 -3.70 -3.72
C LYS A 320 4.68 -2.20 -3.81
N PHE A 321 3.73 -1.70 -3.04
CA PHE A 321 3.31 -0.31 -3.04
C PHE A 321 3.59 0.34 -1.70
N VAL A 322 3.97 1.62 -1.78
CA VAL A 322 3.85 2.55 -0.66
C VAL A 322 2.55 3.32 -0.84
N VAL A 323 1.77 3.40 0.23
CA VAL A 323 0.43 3.97 0.23
C VAL A 323 0.39 5.06 1.29
N TYR A 324 -0.08 6.25 0.95
CA TYR A 324 -0.37 7.28 1.93
C TYR A 324 -1.87 7.39 2.13
N VAL A 325 -2.30 7.37 3.39
CA VAL A 325 -3.70 7.61 3.79
C VAL A 325 -3.74 8.85 4.66
N PHE A 326 -4.61 9.79 4.31
CA PHE A 326 -4.93 10.92 5.16
C PHE A 326 -6.01 10.53 6.17
N VAL A 327 -5.81 10.97 7.40
CA VAL A 327 -6.78 10.89 8.48
C VAL A 327 -7.02 12.32 8.94
N VAL A 328 -8.26 12.77 8.90
CA VAL A 328 -8.63 14.14 9.30
C VAL A 328 -9.61 14.09 10.45
N GLY A 329 -9.27 14.77 11.55
CA GLY A 329 -10.21 15.09 12.61
C GLY A 329 -10.74 16.53 12.47
N LYS A 330 -12.02 16.74 12.81
CA LYS A 330 -12.66 18.06 12.86
C LYS A 330 -13.13 18.35 14.30
N TRP A 331 -12.81 19.54 14.80
CA TRP A 331 -13.26 20.04 16.11
C TRP A 331 -13.95 21.40 15.98
N THR A 332 -15.05 21.57 16.70
CA THR A 332 -15.68 22.87 16.90
C THR A 332 -15.10 23.56 18.13
N VAL A 333 -14.43 24.70 17.94
CA VAL A 333 -13.78 25.44 19.03
C VAL A 333 -14.44 26.82 19.17
N TYR A 334 -14.67 27.24 20.41
CA TYR A 334 -15.22 28.55 20.74
C TYR A 334 -14.17 29.38 21.46
N PHE A 335 -13.89 30.58 20.95
CA PHE A 335 -13.00 31.54 21.61
C PHE A 335 -13.79 32.75 22.08
N THR A 336 -13.43 33.30 23.24
CA THR A 336 -13.90 34.62 23.65
C THR A 336 -13.24 35.69 22.76
N GLU A 337 -13.95 36.76 22.39
CA GLU A 337 -13.45 37.76 21.41
C GLU A 337 -12.09 38.39 21.77
N GLY A 338 -11.68 38.35 23.05
CA GLY A 338 -10.39 38.84 23.53
C GLY A 338 -9.24 37.83 23.53
N GLU A 339 -9.50 36.54 23.26
CA GLU A 339 -8.50 35.44 23.28
C GLU A 339 -8.25 34.83 21.89
N VAL A 340 -8.75 35.46 20.83
CA VAL A 340 -8.58 34.98 19.45
C VAL A 340 -7.07 34.96 19.09
N PRO A 341 -6.46 33.79 18.86
CA PRO A 341 -5.07 33.73 18.42
C PRO A 341 -4.95 34.33 17.01
N GLU A 342 -3.92 35.13 16.76
CA GLU A 342 -3.63 35.60 15.40
C GLU A 342 -3.32 34.39 14.51
N LEU A 343 -4.10 34.23 13.42
CA LEU A 343 -3.89 33.17 12.45
C LEU A 343 -2.56 33.40 11.74
N ASN A 344 -1.58 32.54 11.99
CA ASN A 344 -0.37 32.51 11.18
C ASN A 344 -0.75 31.99 9.79
N PRO A 345 -0.62 32.78 8.72
CA PRO A 345 -0.90 32.31 7.37
C PRO A 345 0.02 31.14 7.04
N HIS A 346 -0.57 30.05 6.53
CA HIS A 346 0.20 28.97 5.94
C HIS A 346 0.91 29.53 4.70
N ASN A 347 2.22 29.74 4.81
CA ASN A 347 3.03 29.97 3.62
C ASN A 347 3.11 28.62 2.88
N PRO A 348 2.58 28.50 1.64
CA PRO A 348 2.83 27.32 0.83
C PRO A 348 4.35 27.15 0.69
N PRO A 349 4.89 25.93 0.64
CA PRO A 349 6.31 25.71 0.43
C PRO A 349 6.70 26.31 -0.92
N SER A 350 7.15 27.56 -0.90
CA SER A 350 7.72 28.18 -2.09
C SER A 350 9.03 27.45 -2.35
N LEU A 351 9.08 26.71 -3.45
CA LEU A 351 10.32 26.26 -4.08
C LEU A 351 11.09 27.47 -4.64
N ILE A 352 11.35 28.46 -3.79
CA ILE A 352 12.40 29.43 -4.02
C ILE A 352 13.68 28.65 -3.76
N ARG A 353 14.22 28.08 -4.83
CA ARG A 353 15.61 27.64 -4.88
C ARG A 353 16.45 28.89 -4.64
N ASP A 354 16.70 29.22 -3.38
CA ASP A 354 17.67 30.24 -3.04
C ASP A 354 19.03 29.71 -3.51
N PRO A 355 19.63 30.31 -4.57
CA PRO A 355 20.90 29.86 -5.11
C PRO A 355 22.05 30.00 -4.09
N TRP A 356 21.80 30.69 -2.96
CA TRP A 356 22.71 30.91 -1.86
C TRP A 356 22.34 30.12 -0.59
N ALA A 357 21.29 29.28 -0.62
CA ALA A 357 20.90 28.45 0.53
C ALA A 357 22.05 27.53 0.99
N TRP A 358 22.89 27.08 0.06
CA TRP A 358 24.09 26.29 0.38
C TRP A 358 25.10 27.08 1.23
N LEU A 359 25.21 28.40 1.01
CA LEU A 359 26.09 29.30 1.73
C LEU A 359 25.56 29.57 3.16
N ALA A 360 24.25 29.73 3.31
CA ALA A 360 23.61 29.80 4.62
C ALA A 360 23.77 28.49 5.42
N ASN A 361 23.67 27.34 4.74
CA ASN A 361 23.82 26.01 5.35
C ASN A 361 25.26 25.72 5.84
N ILE A 362 26.27 26.34 5.22
CA ILE A 362 27.66 26.27 5.67
C ILE A 362 27.86 26.97 7.02
N PHE A 363 27.17 28.10 7.25
CA PHE A 363 27.30 28.88 8.49
C PHE A 363 26.31 28.45 9.58
N SER A 364 25.23 27.73 9.25
CA SER A 364 24.26 27.22 10.24
C SER A 364 24.56 25.81 10.73
N ASN A 365 25.38 25.03 10.02
CA ASN A 365 25.75 23.69 10.43
C ASN A 365 27.00 23.70 11.35
N PRO A 366 26.89 23.22 12.60
CA PRO A 366 28.01 23.23 13.55
C PRO A 366 29.21 22.41 13.08
N PHE A 367 29.01 21.41 12.21
CA PHE A 367 30.09 20.62 11.63
C PHE A 367 30.91 21.40 10.60
N TYR A 368 30.27 22.21 9.74
CA TYR A 368 30.98 23.02 8.75
C TYR A 368 31.72 24.20 9.41
N LEU A 369 31.13 24.81 10.45
CA LEU A 369 31.82 25.80 11.27
C LEU A 369 33.07 25.22 11.94
N PHE A 370 32.99 23.97 12.43
CA PHE A 370 34.15 23.26 12.97
C PHE A 370 35.24 23.04 11.92
N LEU A 371 34.89 22.60 10.71
CA LEU A 371 35.85 22.39 9.62
C LEU A 371 36.50 23.69 9.12
N ILE A 372 35.73 24.78 9.01
CA ILE A 372 36.26 26.11 8.67
C ILE A 372 37.20 26.61 9.77
N GLY A 373 36.83 26.44 11.03
CA GLY A 373 37.69 26.75 12.17
C GLY A 373 39.00 25.97 12.14
N LEU A 374 38.94 24.66 11.85
CA LEU A 374 40.12 23.81 11.69
C LEU A 374 41.02 24.30 10.55
N ALA A 375 40.45 24.62 9.39
CA ALA A 375 41.20 25.13 8.24
C ALA A 375 41.91 26.46 8.55
N LEU A 376 41.24 27.39 9.25
CA LEU A 376 41.84 28.65 9.68
C LEU A 376 42.99 28.44 10.66
N ILE A 377 42.87 27.50 11.61
CA ILE A 377 43.95 27.13 12.52
C ILE A 377 45.15 26.57 11.74
N VAL A 378 44.92 25.70 10.77
CA VAL A 378 45.99 25.13 9.93
C VAL A 378 46.68 26.23 9.12
N ILE A 379 45.93 27.13 8.49
CA ILE A 379 46.50 28.27 7.74
C ILE A 379 47.33 29.16 8.66
N LEU A 380 46.83 29.47 9.86
CA LEU A 380 47.56 30.25 10.86
C LEU A 380 48.87 29.56 11.26
N LEU A 381 48.86 28.24 11.46
CA LEU A 381 50.05 27.44 11.76
C LEU A 381 51.06 27.46 10.61
N VAL A 382 50.59 27.38 9.35
CA VAL A 382 51.46 27.48 8.17
C VAL A 382 52.07 28.88 8.05
N ILE A 383 51.28 29.93 8.26
CA ILE A 383 51.78 31.32 8.25
C ILE A 383 52.81 31.52 9.37
N LEU A 384 52.54 31.04 10.59
CA LEU A 384 53.49 31.08 11.70
C LEU A 384 54.76 30.28 11.41
N ALA A 385 54.64 29.14 10.71
CA ALA A 385 55.80 28.32 10.33
C ALA A 385 56.71 29.02 9.32
N ILE A 386 56.13 29.80 8.41
CA ILE A 386 56.87 30.54 7.37
C ILE A 386 57.44 31.86 7.91
N PHE A 387 56.65 32.63 8.66
CA PHE A 387 56.99 34.01 9.04
C PHE A 387 57.52 34.18 10.47
N ALA A 388 57.27 33.23 11.37
CA ALA A 388 57.71 33.30 12.76
C ALA A 388 58.05 31.92 13.37
N PRO A 389 59.00 31.16 12.78
CA PRO A 389 59.30 29.78 13.17
C PRO A 389 59.67 29.60 14.66
N GLY A 390 60.21 30.64 15.32
CA GLY A 390 60.55 30.63 16.74
C GLY A 390 59.34 30.51 17.70
N VAL A 391 58.15 30.96 17.30
CA VAL A 391 56.95 30.90 18.14
C VAL A 391 56.39 29.47 18.19
N LEU A 392 56.42 28.74 17.08
CA LEU A 392 56.04 27.33 17.03
C LEU A 392 56.98 26.45 17.84
N ALA A 393 58.29 26.74 17.83
CA ALA A 393 59.28 26.05 18.66
C ALA A 393 59.02 26.26 20.17
N ALA A 394 58.59 27.45 20.58
CA ALA A 394 58.25 27.74 21.97
C ALA A 394 56.97 27.02 22.44
N VAL A 395 55.93 26.95 21.61
CA VAL A 395 54.69 26.22 21.91
C VAL A 395 54.94 24.70 21.95
N GLY A 396 55.75 24.17 21.03
CA GLY A 396 56.19 22.77 21.06
C GLY A 396 57.01 22.43 22.30
N ALA A 397 57.91 23.32 22.73
CA ALA A 397 58.70 23.15 23.96
C ALA A 397 57.84 23.20 25.24
N LEU A 398 56.78 24.02 25.27
CA LEU A 398 55.79 24.04 26.35
C LEU A 398 54.95 22.76 26.41
N GLY A 399 54.52 22.25 25.26
CA GLY A 399 53.82 20.96 25.16
C GLY A 399 54.69 19.78 25.60
N HIS A 400 55.97 19.78 25.22
CA HIS A 400 56.93 18.75 25.65
C HIS A 400 57.12 18.76 27.18
N ARG A 401 57.30 19.95 27.78
CA ARG A 401 57.41 20.14 29.24
C ARG A 401 56.13 19.73 30.00
N ALA A 402 54.96 20.00 29.44
CA ALA A 402 53.69 19.55 30.02
C ALA A 402 53.53 18.02 29.96
N SER A 403 53.94 17.38 28.85
CA SER A 403 53.94 15.92 28.73
C SER A 403 54.94 15.25 29.68
N GLU A 404 56.13 15.83 29.88
CA GLU A 404 57.14 15.35 30.83
C GLU A 404 56.69 15.49 32.29
N ALA A 405 55.97 16.56 32.63
CA ALA A 405 55.38 16.74 33.97
C ALA A 405 54.24 15.74 34.25
N ILE A 406 53.51 15.30 33.21
CA ILE A 406 52.48 14.25 33.34
C ILE A 406 53.14 12.87 33.46
N ARG A 407 54.23 12.61 32.71
CA ARG A 407 54.99 11.36 32.77
C ARG A 407 55.81 11.19 34.07
N SER A 408 56.25 12.27 34.70
CA SER A 408 56.97 12.20 35.99
C SER A 408 56.04 11.87 37.16
N LYS A 409 54.78 12.33 37.12
CA LYS A 409 53.75 11.97 38.12
C LYS A 409 53.32 10.50 38.05
N SER A 410 53.42 9.82 36.91
CA SER A 410 53.07 8.40 36.80
C SER A 410 54.17 7.44 37.28
N ARG A 411 55.42 7.92 37.45
CA ARG A 411 56.54 7.10 37.96
C ARG A 411 56.71 7.14 39.49
N GLN A 412 55.96 7.98 40.20
CA GLN A 412 56.12 8.19 41.65
C GLN A 412 55.03 7.50 42.52
N LYS A 413 54.42 6.41 42.01
CA LYS A 413 53.60 5.49 42.81
C LYS A 413 53.93 4.03 42.48
N ARG A 414 54.97 3.51 43.13
CA ARG A 414 55.07 2.09 43.54
C ARG A 414 55.67 2.04 44.95
N PRO A 415 54.91 1.63 45.97
CA PRO A 415 55.48 0.97 47.13
C PRO A 415 55.56 -0.54 46.85
N GLY A 416 56.73 -1.11 47.11
CA GLY A 416 57.07 -2.52 46.86
C GLY A 416 58.44 -2.61 46.22
#